data_AF-A0A355YMZ7-F1
#
_entry.id   AF-A0A355YMZ7-F1
#
_cell.length_a   1.000
_cell.length_b   1.000
_cell.length_c   1.000
_cell.angle_alpha   90.00
_cell.angle_beta   90.00
_cell.angle_gamma   90.00
#
_symmetry.space_group_name_H-M   'P 1'
#
loop_
_entity.id
_entity.type
_entity.pdbx_description
1 polymer ?
#
loop_
_entity_poly.entity_id
_entity_poly.type
_entity_poly.pdbx_seq_one_letter_code
_entity_poly.pdbx_strand_id
1 'polypeptide(L)'
;MQRSERILETIPVGPLGIIPLPSCKELGQKVNDYLVQWRRESANEHKNTLAFQGYEQDSYLVSAKVPRFGSGEAKGIVLESVRGRDLYLMVDVCNYSLT
;
A
#
# COMPACT_ATOMS: atom_id res chain seq x y z
N MET A 1 10.37 -23.16 11.83
CA MET A 1 10.49 -22.40 10.58
C MET A 1 9.23 -21.59 10.39
N GLN A 2 9.31 -20.32 10.76
CA GLN A 2 8.19 -19.39 10.82
C GLN A 2 7.77 -19.04 9.39
N ARG A 3 6.45 -18.94 9.17
CA ARG A 3 5.84 -18.63 7.86
C ARG A 3 6.41 -17.37 7.19
N SER A 4 6.96 -16.45 7.98
CA SER A 4 7.63 -15.21 7.57
C SER A 4 8.87 -15.46 6.70
N GLU A 5 9.68 -16.49 6.99
CA GLU A 5 10.92 -16.79 6.26
C GLU A 5 10.63 -17.18 4.79
N ARG A 6 9.53 -17.92 4.55
CA ARG A 6 9.13 -18.36 3.20
C ARG A 6 8.65 -17.21 2.29
N ILE A 7 8.22 -16.08 2.87
CA ILE A 7 7.76 -14.91 2.09
C ILE A 7 8.97 -14.12 1.57
N LEU A 8 10.11 -14.17 2.28
CA LEU A 8 11.34 -13.48 1.86
C LEU A 8 11.97 -14.11 0.60
N GLU A 9 11.66 -15.39 0.30
CA GLU A 9 12.11 -16.05 -0.93
C GLU A 9 11.33 -15.61 -2.18
N THR A 10 10.17 -14.94 -2.02
CA THR A 10 9.36 -14.48 -3.16
C THR A 10 9.66 -13.02 -3.46
N ILE A 11 10.47 -12.79 -4.48
CA ILE A 11 10.72 -11.45 -5.02
C ILE A 11 9.38 -10.89 -5.52
N PRO A 12 8.89 -9.75 -5.00
CA PRO A 12 7.69 -9.14 -5.52
C PRO A 12 7.91 -8.73 -6.98
N VAL A 13 6.96 -9.09 -7.83
CA VAL A 13 7.03 -8.85 -9.29
C VAL A 13 6.85 -7.37 -9.61
N GLY A 14 6.10 -6.63 -8.77
CA GLY A 14 5.92 -5.18 -8.86
C GLY A 14 6.09 -4.47 -7.51
N PRO A 15 6.41 -3.17 -7.51
CA PRO A 15 6.41 -2.36 -6.29
C PRO A 15 5.01 -2.30 -5.67
N LEU A 16 4.96 -2.35 -4.33
CA LEU A 16 3.71 -2.31 -3.58
C LEU A 16 3.12 -0.89 -3.59
N GLY A 17 1.80 -0.77 -3.74
CA GLY A 17 1.07 0.46 -3.48
C GLY A 17 -0.20 0.21 -2.67
N ILE A 18 -0.49 1.11 -1.73
CA ILE A 18 -1.64 1.02 -0.82
C ILE A 18 -2.48 2.29 -0.95
N ILE A 19 -3.77 2.12 -1.20
CA ILE A 19 -4.75 3.21 -1.21
C ILE A 19 -5.73 3.01 -0.06
N PRO A 20 -5.49 3.63 1.12
CA PRO A 20 -6.48 3.64 2.18
C PRO A 20 -7.57 4.66 1.88
N LEU A 21 -8.81 4.20 1.77
CA LEU A 21 -9.96 5.09 1.61
C LEU A 21 -10.20 5.87 2.90
N PRO A 22 -10.95 7.00 2.84
CA PRO A 22 -11.26 7.80 4.01
C PRO A 22 -11.83 7.00 5.19
N SER A 23 -12.53 5.88 4.92
CA SER A 23 -13.17 5.05 5.94
C SER A 23 -12.22 4.30 6.86
N CYS A 24 -10.96 4.13 6.47
CA CYS A 24 -9.98 3.40 7.24
C CYS A 24 -8.60 4.05 7.20
N LYS A 25 -8.54 5.38 7.02
CA LYS A 25 -7.29 6.14 6.85
C LYS A 25 -6.28 5.89 7.98
N GLU A 26 -6.74 5.87 9.23
CA GLU A 26 -5.87 5.63 10.39
C GLU A 26 -5.26 4.23 10.38
N LEU A 27 -6.06 3.21 10.04
CA LEU A 27 -5.57 1.84 9.90
C LEU A 27 -4.57 1.74 8.75
N GLY A 28 -4.87 2.40 7.61
CA GLY A 28 -3.98 2.49 6.47
C GLY A 28 -2.61 3.07 6.82
N GLN A 29 -2.58 4.14 7.63
CA GLN A 29 -1.33 4.73 8.10
C GLN A 29 -0.53 3.75 8.97
N LYS A 30 -1.18 3.07 9.92
CA LYS A 30 -0.52 2.06 10.76
C LYS A 30 0.08 0.92 9.94
N VAL A 31 -0.64 0.44 8.94
CA VAL A 31 -0.14 -0.60 8.02
C VAL A 31 1.04 -0.10 7.20
N ASN A 32 0.98 1.12 6.67
CA ASN A 32 2.10 1.74 5.98
C ASN A 32 3.35 1.81 6.86
N ASP A 33 3.22 2.35 8.07
CA ASP A 33 4.35 2.55 8.98
C ASP A 33 4.99 1.22 9.38
N TYR A 34 4.16 0.21 9.66
CA TYR A 34 4.62 -1.16 9.92
C TYR A 34 5.39 -1.72 8.73
N LEU A 35 4.89 -1.57 7.50
CA LEU A 35 5.57 -2.08 6.30
C LEU A 35 6.89 -1.38 6.02
N VAL A 36 6.96 -0.06 6.21
CA VAL A 36 8.21 0.71 6.08
C VAL A 36 9.23 0.22 7.08
N GLN A 37 8.85 0.09 8.35
CA GLN A 37 9.74 -0.42 9.39
C GLN A 37 10.18 -1.87 9.10
N TRP A 38 9.22 -2.76 8.85
CA TRP A 38 9.49 -4.18 8.63
C TRP A 38 10.41 -4.42 7.42
N ARG A 39 10.19 -3.71 6.30
CA ARG A 39 11.06 -3.84 5.12
C ARG A 39 12.44 -3.22 5.34
N ARG A 40 12.57 -2.12 6.08
CA ARG A 40 13.87 -1.56 6.47
C ARG A 40 14.69 -2.51 7.33
N GLU A 41 14.05 -3.20 8.27
CA GLU A 41 14.70 -4.17 9.15
C GLU A 41 15.10 -5.44 8.39
N SER A 42 14.20 -5.93 7.52
CA SER A 42 14.37 -7.19 6.77
C SER A 42 15.27 -7.04 5.52
N ALA A 43 15.41 -5.83 4.97
CA ALA A 43 16.24 -5.57 3.79
C ALA A 43 17.74 -5.82 4.00
N ASN A 44 18.23 -5.84 5.25
CA ASN A 44 19.64 -6.11 5.55
C ASN A 44 20.13 -7.48 5.05
N GLU A 45 19.23 -8.43 4.83
CA GLU A 45 19.60 -9.80 4.43
C GLU A 45 19.84 -9.94 2.90
N HIS A 46 19.35 -9.02 2.05
CA HIS A 46 19.33 -9.20 0.59
C HIS A 46 19.68 -7.95 -0.25
N LYS A 47 20.38 -6.95 0.32
CA LYS A 47 20.64 -5.62 -0.29
C LYS A 47 21.29 -5.59 -1.69
N ASN A 48 21.94 -6.67 -2.14
CA ASN A 48 22.80 -6.66 -3.33
C ASN A 48 22.12 -7.14 -4.63
N THR A 49 20.83 -7.50 -4.62
CA THR A 49 20.16 -7.98 -5.83
C THR A 49 19.38 -6.85 -6.50
N LEU A 50 19.66 -6.55 -7.77
CA LEU A 50 18.97 -5.52 -8.57
C LEU A 50 17.43 -5.66 -8.57
N ALA A 51 16.91 -6.85 -8.24
CA ALA A 51 15.49 -7.14 -8.13
C ALA A 51 14.76 -6.41 -6.98
N PHE A 52 15.48 -5.69 -6.10
CA PHE A 52 14.88 -4.95 -4.98
C PHE A 52 14.58 -3.47 -5.28
N GLN A 53 14.71 -3.01 -6.55
CA GLN A 53 14.31 -1.64 -6.91
C GLN A 53 12.81 -1.42 -6.64
N GLY A 54 12.49 -0.56 -5.66
CA GLY A 54 11.12 -0.28 -5.21
C GLY A 54 10.59 -1.20 -4.11
N TYR A 55 11.42 -2.13 -3.60
CA TYR A 55 11.08 -2.96 -2.44
C TYR A 55 11.07 -2.15 -1.15
N GLU A 56 12.09 -1.31 -0.94
CA GLU A 56 12.16 -0.36 0.17
C GLU A 56 11.69 1.02 -0.33
N GLN A 57 10.70 1.58 0.34
CA GLN A 57 10.19 2.93 0.10
C GLN A 57 9.94 3.63 1.44
N ASP A 58 9.99 4.96 1.44
CA ASP A 58 9.65 5.77 2.62
C ASP A 58 8.15 5.75 2.93
N SER A 59 7.33 5.41 1.94
CA SER A 59 5.89 5.25 2.04
C SER A 59 5.39 4.38 0.89
N TYR A 60 4.43 3.50 1.18
CA TYR A 60 3.69 2.73 0.18
C TYR A 60 2.33 3.35 -0.12
N LEU A 61 1.98 4.47 0.52
CA LEU A 61 0.72 5.15 0.29
C LEU A 61 0.68 5.78 -1.10
N VAL A 62 -0.36 5.45 -1.85
CA VAL A 62 -0.63 6.01 -3.16
C VAL A 62 -1.65 7.14 -3.02
N SER A 63 -1.32 8.28 -3.59
CA SER A 63 -2.17 9.46 -3.59
C SER A 63 -3.41 9.23 -4.44
N ALA A 64 -4.57 9.19 -3.79
CA ALA A 64 -5.87 9.03 -4.43
C ALA A 64 -6.94 9.89 -3.74
N LYS A 65 -8.00 10.21 -4.47
CA LYS A 65 -9.18 10.93 -3.98
C LYS A 65 -10.45 10.19 -4.40
N VAL A 66 -11.47 10.25 -3.54
CA VAL A 66 -12.78 9.65 -3.80
C VAL A 66 -13.91 10.68 -3.64
N PRO A 67 -13.95 11.76 -4.45
CA PRO A 67 -15.07 12.69 -4.41
C PRO A 67 -16.37 12.04 -4.91
N ARG A 68 -17.51 12.66 -4.60
CA ARG A 68 -18.79 12.35 -5.24
C ARG A 68 -19.15 13.40 -6.28
N PHE A 69 -19.87 12.99 -7.32
CA PHE A 69 -20.55 13.90 -8.22
C PHE A 69 -21.76 14.55 -7.53
N GLY A 70 -22.30 15.63 -8.09
CA GLY A 70 -23.52 16.26 -7.58
C GLY A 70 -24.74 15.35 -7.58
N SER A 71 -24.74 14.28 -8.40
CA SER A 71 -25.74 13.20 -8.42
C SER A 71 -25.63 12.23 -7.23
N GLY A 72 -24.53 12.26 -6.46
CA GLY A 72 -24.22 11.29 -5.42
C GLY A 72 -23.41 10.07 -5.90
N GLU A 73 -23.15 9.95 -7.20
CA GLU A 73 -22.30 8.89 -7.75
C GLU A 73 -20.84 9.05 -7.30
N ALA A 74 -20.17 7.94 -7.02
CA ALA A 74 -18.77 7.96 -6.59
C ALA A 74 -17.83 8.20 -7.79
N LYS A 75 -16.72 8.91 -7.54
CA LYS A 75 -15.62 9.10 -8.49
C LYS A 75 -14.31 8.74 -7.82
N GLY A 76 -13.54 7.82 -8.41
CA GLY A 76 -12.17 7.53 -8.00
C GLY A 76 -11.16 8.31 -8.85
N ILE A 77 -10.15 8.90 -8.21
CA ILE A 77 -9.05 9.60 -8.90
C ILE A 77 -7.73 9.13 -8.29
N VAL A 78 -6.84 8.59 -9.11
CA VAL A 78 -5.45 8.31 -8.73
C VAL A 78 -4.59 9.47 -9.20
N LEU A 79 -3.80 10.06 -8.30
CA LEU A 79 -3.07 11.32 -8.54
C LEU A 79 -1.62 11.10 -8.96
N GLU A 80 -1.18 9.85 -9.05
CA GLU A 80 0.17 9.47 -9.47
C GLU A 80 0.15 8.22 -10.38
N SER A 81 1.26 7.96 -11.07
CA SER A 81 1.36 6.76 -11.91
C SER A 81 1.52 5.50 -11.06
N VAL A 82 0.63 4.54 -11.29
CA VAL A 82 0.61 3.23 -10.62
C VAL A 82 0.89 2.06 -11.56
N ARG A 83 1.39 2.33 -12.77
CA ARG A 83 1.70 1.28 -13.75
C ARG A 83 2.76 0.32 -13.20
N GLY A 84 2.47 -0.97 -13.28
CA GLY A 84 3.35 -2.03 -12.77
C GLY A 84 3.38 -2.17 -11.24
N ARG A 85 2.55 -1.42 -10.50
CA ARG A 85 2.41 -1.58 -9.04
C ARG A 85 1.38 -2.67 -8.70
N ASP A 86 1.66 -3.41 -7.65
CA ASP A 86 0.66 -4.27 -7.00
C ASP A 86 -0.14 -3.40 -6.02
N LEU A 87 -1.39 -3.09 -6.38
CA LEU A 87 -2.23 -2.17 -5.63
C LEU A 87 -3.18 -2.87 -4.66
N TYR A 88 -3.19 -2.40 -3.42
CA TYR A 88 -4.14 -2.81 -2.39
C TYR A 88 -5.03 -1.63 -1.98
N LEU A 89 -6.34 -1.81 -2.08
CA LEU A 89 -7.33 -0.85 -1.61
C LEU A 89 -7.78 -1.28 -0.21
N MET A 90 -7.68 -0.37 0.76
CA MET A 90 -8.18 -0.61 2.11
C MET A 90 -9.47 0.17 2.30
N VAL A 91 -10.52 -0.52 2.76
CA VAL A 91 -11.85 0.06 2.97
C VAL A 91 -12.50 -0.59 4.18
N ASP A 92 -13.06 0.25 5.05
CA ASP A 92 -14.09 -0.19 5.99
C ASP A 92 -15.46 0.10 5.36
N VAL A 93 -16.21 -0.97 5.07
CA VAL A 93 -17.56 -0.90 4.47
C VAL A 93 -18.66 -0.68 5.51
N CYS A 94 -18.34 -0.85 6.80
CA CYS A 94 -19.26 -0.64 7.91
C CYS A 94 -19.17 0.78 8.47
N ASN A 95 -18.21 1.59 8.01
CA ASN A 95 -18.05 2.96 8.44
C ASN A 95 -19.14 3.86 7.83
N TYR A 96 -20.14 4.20 8.63
CA TYR A 96 -21.25 5.08 8.28
C TYR A 96 -20.99 6.58 8.58
N SER A 97 -19.80 6.92 9.09
CA SER A 97 -19.46 8.32 9.42
C SER A 97 -19.09 9.17 8.19
N LEU A 98 -18.95 8.53 7.03
CA LEU A 98 -18.59 9.18 5.78
C LEU A 98 -19.81 9.26 4.86
N THR A 99 -20.29 10.49 4.64
CA THR A 99 -21.37 10.84 3.72
C THR A 99 -20.82 11.52 2.48
#